data_AF-A0A8H3NGH6-F1
#
_entry.id   AF-A0A8H3NGH6-F1
#
_cell.length_a   1.000
_cell.length_b   1.000
_cell.length_c   1.000
_cell.angle_alpha   90.00
_cell.angle_beta   90.00
_cell.angle_gamma   90.00
#
_symmetry.space_group_name_H-M   'P 1'
#
loop_
_entity.id
_entity.type
_entity.pdbx_description
1 polymer ?
#
loop_
_entity_poly.entity_id
_entity_poly.type
_entity_poly.pdbx_seq_one_letter_code
_entity_poly.pdbx_strand_id
1 'polypeptide(L)'
;MATISPSQDSESFQIISSLRYEPALPELLRAQPSDAYPDSLRSPYYLLPYHQERLLRAAECFGWSKAAMFLQQDVESFVEHLNSFIPDRTKPWRLRIVIDKDGACTVEVNAALPMDPLSLLLPSEMNQTSTPWLVTVDSQRTVPSPFTTHKTTSRDNYTAARLRAKIASPQDPAEVLIVNPHGEIMEGSITTPYFRRRRSASPQVKIDQEDAGPAWVTPPLSSGGNAGTTRRYALARGFCSEQAITVAELIDGEECWLSNGVRGFFQGKILLKEPKS
;
A
#
# COMPACT_ATOMS: atom_id res chain seq x y z
N MET A 1 6.35 -20.20 -12.06
CA MET A 1 5.02 -19.85 -12.60
C MET A 1 4.03 -20.80 -11.95
N ALA A 2 3.14 -20.31 -11.08
CA ALA A 2 2.08 -21.14 -10.50
C ALA A 2 0.86 -21.03 -11.40
N THR A 3 0.50 -22.14 -12.05
CA THR A 3 -0.73 -22.28 -12.84
C THR A 3 -1.93 -22.41 -11.91
N ILE A 4 -2.99 -21.66 -12.22
CA ILE A 4 -4.27 -21.67 -11.50
C ILE A 4 -4.98 -23.01 -11.76
N SER A 5 -5.41 -23.70 -10.71
CA SER A 5 -6.22 -24.93 -10.82
C SER A 5 -7.67 -24.60 -11.23
N PRO A 6 -8.34 -25.42 -12.06
CA PRO A 6 -9.61 -25.05 -12.73
C PRO A 6 -10.88 -25.13 -11.84
N SER A 7 -10.75 -25.16 -10.51
CA SER A 7 -11.86 -25.45 -9.60
C SER A 7 -12.30 -24.26 -8.72
N GLN A 8 -11.99 -23.03 -9.13
CA GLN A 8 -12.49 -21.80 -8.48
C GLN A 8 -13.38 -20.95 -9.41
N ASP A 9 -14.20 -21.60 -10.23
CA ASP A 9 -15.37 -20.96 -10.85
C ASP A 9 -16.48 -20.82 -9.78
N SER A 10 -16.45 -19.77 -8.94
CA SER A 10 -17.62 -19.41 -8.11
C SER A 10 -17.60 -18.03 -7.41
N GLU A 11 -16.68 -17.10 -7.66
CA GLU A 11 -16.88 -15.71 -7.19
C GLU A 11 -16.47 -14.67 -8.22
N SER A 12 -17.43 -13.83 -8.62
CA SER A 12 -17.19 -12.65 -9.44
C SER A 12 -16.45 -11.60 -8.62
N PHE A 13 -15.12 -11.62 -8.64
CA PHE A 13 -14.30 -10.56 -8.05
C PHE A 13 -13.96 -9.49 -9.09
N GLN A 14 -13.49 -8.33 -8.61
CA GLN A 14 -13.01 -7.22 -9.40
C GLN A 14 -11.60 -6.84 -8.93
N ILE A 15 -10.78 -6.29 -9.82
CA ILE A 15 -9.53 -5.64 -9.44
C ILE A 15 -9.82 -4.22 -8.99
N ILE A 16 -9.14 -3.75 -7.95
CA ILE A 16 -9.42 -2.44 -7.36
C ILE A 16 -8.17 -1.63 -7.09
N SER A 17 -8.35 -0.32 -7.09
CA SER A 17 -7.31 0.63 -6.75
C SER A 17 -7.92 1.78 -5.96
N SER A 18 -7.42 2.04 -4.75
CA SER A 18 -7.88 3.18 -3.95
C SER A 18 -6.79 4.23 -3.85
N LEU A 19 -7.14 5.48 -4.19
CA LEU A 19 -6.23 6.61 -4.16
C LEU A 19 -6.92 7.88 -3.63
N ARG A 20 -6.11 8.89 -3.30
CA ARG A 20 -6.58 10.25 -2.98
C ARG A 20 -6.46 11.15 -4.21
N TYR A 21 -7.52 11.88 -4.50
CA TYR A 21 -7.48 13.12 -5.27
C TYR A 21 -7.24 14.26 -4.28
N GLU A 22 -6.18 15.04 -4.49
CA GLU A 22 -5.77 16.14 -3.62
C GLU A 22 -5.48 17.38 -4.48
N PRO A 23 -6.36 18.40 -4.47
CA PRO A 23 -6.16 19.65 -5.22
C PRO A 23 -4.84 20.35 -4.93
N ALA A 24 -4.31 20.21 -3.70
CA ALA A 24 -3.04 20.83 -3.31
C ALA A 24 -1.80 20.07 -3.81
N LEU A 25 -1.94 18.81 -4.24
CA LEU A 25 -0.82 17.95 -4.63
C LEU A 25 0.04 18.53 -5.76
N PRO A 26 -0.53 19.08 -6.86
CA PRO A 26 0.28 19.65 -7.93
C PRO A 26 1.22 20.77 -7.43
N GLU A 27 0.76 21.61 -6.51
CA GLU A 27 1.58 22.68 -5.90
C GLU A 27 2.72 22.09 -5.06
N LEU A 28 2.42 21.11 -4.21
CA LEU A 28 3.43 20.43 -3.38
C LEU A 28 4.54 19.80 -4.24
N LEU A 29 4.15 19.24 -5.38
CA LEU A 29 5.09 18.61 -6.31
C LEU A 29 5.91 19.63 -7.10
N ARG A 30 5.48 20.90 -7.24
CA ARG A 30 6.29 21.94 -7.89
C ARG A 30 7.56 22.26 -7.11
N ALA A 31 7.51 22.14 -5.79
CA ALA A 31 8.67 22.31 -4.92
C ALA A 31 9.66 21.13 -4.99
N GLN A 32 9.30 20.03 -5.64
CA GLN A 32 10.12 18.82 -5.77
C GLN A 32 10.82 18.76 -7.14
N PRO A 33 12.00 18.10 -7.23
CA PRO A 33 12.65 17.78 -8.50
C PRO A 33 11.69 17.06 -9.47
N SER A 34 11.86 17.26 -10.77
CA SER A 34 10.96 16.68 -11.79
C SER A 34 10.96 15.15 -11.81
N ASP A 35 12.07 14.52 -11.43
CA ASP A 35 12.24 13.07 -11.33
C ASP A 35 11.82 12.50 -9.96
N ALA A 36 11.41 13.37 -9.02
CA ALA A 36 11.07 12.97 -7.66
C ALA A 36 9.75 12.22 -7.54
N TYR A 37 8.87 12.34 -8.53
CA TYR A 37 7.51 11.83 -8.50
C TYR A 37 7.18 11.10 -9.80
N PRO A 38 6.46 9.96 -9.75
CA PRO A 38 6.25 9.13 -10.94
C PRO A 38 5.23 9.69 -11.95
N ASP A 39 4.45 10.70 -11.55
CA ASP A 39 3.48 11.36 -12.43
C ASP A 39 4.08 12.61 -13.07
N SER A 40 4.44 12.50 -14.35
CA SER A 40 4.95 13.62 -15.15
C SER A 40 3.91 14.71 -15.38
N LEU A 41 2.61 14.37 -15.33
CA LEU A 41 1.52 15.34 -15.45
C LEU A 41 1.33 16.14 -14.16
N ARG A 42 1.93 15.69 -13.04
CA ARG A 42 1.72 16.25 -11.69
C ARG A 42 0.23 16.44 -11.40
N SER A 43 -0.57 15.44 -11.77
CA SER A 43 -2.01 15.49 -11.59
C SER A 43 -2.37 15.52 -10.09
N PRO A 44 -3.58 15.98 -9.73
CA PRO A 44 -4.06 15.90 -8.35
C PRO A 44 -4.33 14.45 -7.89
N TYR A 45 -4.16 13.44 -8.75
CA TYR A 45 -4.35 12.04 -8.42
C TYR A 45 -3.06 11.43 -7.88
N TYR A 46 -3.06 11.11 -6.60
CA TYR A 46 -1.88 10.59 -5.92
C TYR A 46 -1.36 9.29 -6.54
N LEU A 47 -0.11 9.32 -7.02
CA LEU A 47 0.65 8.22 -7.64
C LEU A 47 -0.07 7.55 -8.82
N LEU A 48 -0.88 8.30 -9.58
CA LEU A 48 -1.80 7.72 -10.58
C LEU A 48 -1.14 6.74 -11.57
N PRO A 49 0.05 7.00 -12.16
CA PRO A 49 0.69 6.03 -13.05
C PRO A 49 0.97 4.68 -12.38
N TYR A 50 1.33 4.68 -11.10
CA TYR A 50 1.52 3.44 -10.35
C TYR A 50 0.19 2.74 -10.06
N HIS A 51 -0.89 3.50 -9.85
CA HIS A 51 -2.22 2.94 -9.67
C HIS A 51 -2.75 2.28 -10.96
N GLN A 52 -2.53 2.91 -12.12
CA GLN A 52 -2.89 2.38 -13.43
C GLN A 52 -2.08 1.10 -13.75
N GLU A 53 -0.75 1.15 -13.61
CA GLU A 53 0.11 0.00 -13.83
C GLU A 53 -0.24 -1.17 -12.89
N ARG A 54 -0.55 -0.89 -11.61
CA ARG A 54 -0.98 -1.96 -10.68
C ARG A 54 -2.25 -2.65 -11.14
N LEU A 55 -3.23 -1.89 -11.65
CA LEU A 55 -4.45 -2.46 -12.21
C LEU A 55 -4.12 -3.29 -13.45
N LEU A 56 -3.27 -2.78 -14.35
CA LEU A 56 -2.86 -3.48 -15.57
C LEU A 56 -2.21 -4.82 -15.24
N ARG A 57 -1.24 -4.84 -14.32
CA ARG A 57 -0.60 -6.08 -13.86
C ARG A 57 -1.55 -7.09 -13.26
N ALA A 58 -2.59 -6.61 -12.55
CA ALA A 58 -3.63 -7.48 -12.03
C ALA A 58 -4.47 -8.09 -13.17
N ALA A 59 -4.91 -7.27 -14.13
CA ALA A 59 -5.64 -7.74 -15.30
C ALA A 59 -4.84 -8.78 -16.10
N GLU A 60 -3.54 -8.53 -16.33
CA GLU A 60 -2.63 -9.49 -16.97
C GLU A 60 -2.49 -10.79 -16.17
N CYS A 61 -2.30 -10.70 -14.85
CA CYS A 61 -2.18 -11.88 -13.99
C CYS A 61 -3.42 -12.79 -14.04
N PHE A 62 -4.62 -12.20 -14.11
CA PHE A 62 -5.88 -12.95 -14.17
C PHE A 62 -6.35 -13.24 -15.62
N GLY A 63 -5.57 -12.89 -16.64
CA GLY A 63 -5.91 -13.14 -18.05
C GLY A 63 -7.05 -12.27 -18.60
N TRP A 64 -7.37 -11.14 -17.96
CA TRP A 64 -8.47 -10.26 -18.33
C TRP A 64 -8.08 -9.32 -19.47
N SER A 65 -8.04 -9.85 -20.69
CA SER A 65 -7.53 -9.15 -21.88
C SER A 65 -8.26 -7.83 -22.15
N LYS A 66 -9.59 -7.77 -21.99
CA LYS A 66 -10.36 -6.53 -22.19
C LYS A 66 -10.02 -5.45 -21.16
N ALA A 67 -9.90 -5.84 -19.89
CA ALA A 67 -9.47 -4.93 -18.82
C ALA A 67 -8.04 -4.42 -19.06
N ALA A 68 -7.13 -5.29 -19.49
CA ALA A 68 -5.76 -4.91 -19.84
C ALA A 68 -5.75 -3.88 -20.99
N MET A 69 -6.52 -4.11 -22.06
CA MET A 69 -6.65 -3.14 -23.16
C MET A 69 -7.15 -1.77 -22.69
N PHE A 70 -8.17 -1.72 -21.83
CA PHE A 70 -8.65 -0.46 -21.25
C PHE A 70 -7.54 0.25 -20.44
N LEU A 71 -6.76 -0.50 -19.67
CA LEU A 71 -5.72 0.05 -18.79
C LEU A 71 -4.42 0.46 -19.51
N GLN A 72 -4.23 0.02 -20.75
CA GLN A 72 -3.08 0.39 -21.60
C GLN A 72 -3.19 1.77 -22.25
N GLN A 73 -4.30 2.49 -22.04
CA GLN A 73 -4.41 3.89 -22.44
C GLN A 73 -3.31 4.74 -21.76
N ASP A 74 -2.97 5.89 -22.34
CA ASP A 74 -2.03 6.80 -21.72
C ASP A 74 -2.60 7.41 -20.42
N VAL A 75 -1.71 7.97 -19.59
CA VAL A 75 -2.09 8.52 -18.28
C VAL A 75 -3.01 9.74 -18.42
N GLU A 76 -2.87 10.53 -19.49
CA GLU A 76 -3.68 11.74 -19.70
C GLU A 76 -5.14 11.35 -20.01
N SER A 77 -5.35 10.37 -20.91
CA SER A 77 -6.66 9.77 -21.16
C SER A 77 -7.28 9.19 -19.88
N PHE A 78 -6.47 8.54 -19.05
CA PHE A 78 -6.96 7.99 -17.78
C PHE A 78 -7.33 9.08 -16.77
N VAL A 79 -6.57 10.18 -16.70
CA VAL A 79 -6.91 11.37 -15.90
C VAL A 79 -8.26 11.93 -16.34
N GLU A 80 -8.47 12.13 -17.64
CA GLU A 80 -9.74 12.66 -18.15
C GLU A 80 -10.92 11.72 -17.88
N HIS A 81 -10.71 10.41 -17.99
CA HIS A 81 -11.70 9.43 -17.57
C HIS A 81 -12.05 9.57 -16.08
N LEU A 82 -11.06 9.71 -15.19
CA LEU A 82 -11.33 9.87 -13.75
C LEU A 82 -11.98 11.22 -13.42
N ASN A 83 -11.68 12.28 -14.17
CA ASN A 83 -12.23 13.61 -13.96
C ASN A 83 -13.76 13.64 -14.05
N SER A 84 -14.36 12.82 -14.92
CA SER A 84 -15.83 12.76 -15.05
C SER A 84 -16.54 12.26 -13.79
N PHE A 85 -15.82 11.64 -12.84
CA PHE A 85 -16.37 11.15 -11.59
C PHE A 85 -16.20 12.13 -10.41
N ILE A 86 -15.38 13.18 -10.55
CA ILE A 86 -15.09 14.11 -9.44
C ILE A 86 -16.18 15.19 -9.35
N PRO A 87 -16.98 15.24 -8.26
CA PRO A 87 -18.08 16.20 -8.17
C PRO A 87 -17.62 17.66 -8.04
N ASP A 88 -16.52 17.87 -7.30
CA ASP A 88 -15.95 19.20 -7.03
C ASP A 88 -14.43 19.11 -7.00
N ARG A 89 -13.78 19.62 -8.05
CA ARG A 89 -12.32 19.53 -8.25
C ARG A 89 -11.52 20.41 -7.27
N THR A 90 -12.19 21.23 -6.45
CA THR A 90 -11.56 22.06 -5.41
C THR A 90 -11.44 21.38 -4.05
N LYS A 91 -12.01 20.18 -3.90
CA LYS A 91 -12.02 19.42 -2.65
C LYS A 91 -11.26 18.10 -2.77
N PRO A 92 -10.73 17.56 -1.65
CA PRO A 92 -10.08 16.26 -1.67
C PRO A 92 -11.08 15.11 -1.66
N TRP A 93 -10.80 14.07 -2.45
CA TRP A 93 -11.66 12.90 -2.61
C TRP A 93 -10.90 11.59 -2.43
N ARG A 94 -11.53 10.60 -1.82
CA ARG A 94 -11.09 9.21 -1.85
C ARG A 94 -11.78 8.53 -3.03
N LEU A 95 -10.97 8.05 -3.98
CA LEU A 95 -11.43 7.25 -5.09
C LEU A 95 -11.21 5.78 -4.78
N ARG A 96 -12.17 4.94 -5.16
CA ARG A 96 -11.98 3.50 -5.34
C ARG A 96 -12.37 3.16 -6.78
N ILE A 97 -11.35 2.97 -7.60
CA ILE A 97 -11.46 2.49 -8.98
C ILE A 97 -11.69 0.98 -8.92
N VAL A 98 -12.69 0.50 -9.64
CA VAL A 98 -13.11 -0.90 -9.72
C VAL A 98 -13.19 -1.29 -11.18
N ILE A 99 -12.49 -2.35 -11.56
CA ILE A 99 -12.49 -2.88 -12.92
C ILE A 99 -12.85 -4.36 -12.88
N ASP A 100 -13.82 -4.76 -13.69
CA ASP A 100 -14.21 -6.15 -13.87
C ASP A 100 -13.42 -6.83 -15.01
N LYS A 101 -13.69 -8.13 -15.21
CA LYS A 101 -13.03 -8.94 -16.25
C LYS A 101 -13.30 -8.49 -17.68
N ASP A 102 -14.40 -7.76 -17.90
CA ASP A 102 -14.81 -7.25 -19.20
C ASP A 102 -14.24 -5.86 -19.49
N GLY A 103 -13.54 -5.28 -18.52
CA GLY A 103 -12.92 -3.96 -18.62
C GLY A 103 -13.85 -2.81 -18.29
N ALA A 104 -15.03 -3.09 -17.72
CA ALA A 104 -15.91 -2.03 -17.25
C ALA A 104 -15.27 -1.35 -16.03
N CYS A 105 -15.03 -0.05 -16.13
CA CYS A 105 -14.45 0.77 -15.07
C CYS A 105 -15.56 1.56 -14.37
N THR A 106 -15.68 1.36 -13.05
CA THR A 106 -16.51 2.21 -12.19
C THR A 106 -15.64 2.85 -11.12
N VAL A 107 -16.03 4.04 -10.66
CA VAL A 107 -15.28 4.79 -9.64
C VAL A 107 -16.23 5.21 -8.53
N GLU A 108 -15.99 4.68 -7.33
CA GLU A 108 -16.67 5.15 -6.12
C GLU A 108 -15.89 6.35 -5.57
N VAL A 109 -16.58 7.49 -5.43
CA VAL A 109 -15.99 8.75 -4.96
C VAL A 109 -16.65 9.14 -3.64
N ASN A 110 -15.82 9.27 -2.60
CA ASN A 110 -16.26 9.68 -1.26
C ASN A 110 -15.40 10.84 -0.78
N ALA A 111 -15.96 11.72 0.06
CA ALA A 111 -15.19 12.81 0.67
C ALA A 111 -13.96 12.22 1.39
N ALA A 112 -12.77 12.77 1.11
CA ALA A 112 -11.58 12.34 1.82
C ALA A 112 -11.57 12.93 3.23
N LEU A 113 -11.06 12.18 4.18
CA LEU A 113 -10.82 12.73 5.51
C LEU A 113 -9.77 13.86 5.44
N PRO A 114 -9.93 14.91 6.26
CA PRO A 114 -8.89 15.91 6.46
C PRO A 114 -7.58 15.26 6.92
N MET A 115 -6.48 15.66 6.31
CA MET A 115 -5.11 15.27 6.66
C MET A 115 -4.15 16.31 6.11
N ASP A 116 -2.93 16.35 6.63
CA ASP A 116 -1.85 17.14 6.03
C ASP A 116 -1.46 16.53 4.67
N PRO A 117 -1.57 17.29 3.56
CA PRO A 117 -1.12 16.83 2.25
C PRO A 117 0.35 16.41 2.20
N LEU A 118 1.22 16.89 3.10
CA LEU A 118 2.62 16.47 3.18
C LEU A 118 2.78 14.99 3.50
N SER A 119 1.80 14.34 4.15
CA SER A 119 1.80 12.90 4.35
C SER A 119 1.76 12.12 3.02
N LEU A 120 1.36 12.72 1.91
CA LEU A 120 1.43 12.10 0.58
C LEU A 120 2.89 11.99 0.08
N LEU A 121 3.82 12.77 0.62
CA LEU A 121 5.23 12.68 0.27
C LEU A 121 5.95 11.66 1.16
N LEU A 122 7.22 11.39 0.85
CA LEU A 122 8.01 10.48 1.68
C LEU A 122 8.17 11.05 3.09
N PRO A 123 8.20 10.20 4.13
CA PRO A 123 8.43 10.66 5.48
C PRO A 123 9.73 11.46 5.62
N SER A 124 9.66 12.57 6.33
CA SER A 124 10.80 13.39 6.75
C SER A 124 10.64 13.73 8.23
N GLU A 125 11.70 14.21 8.88
CA GLU A 125 11.66 14.62 10.29
C GLU A 125 10.61 15.71 10.57
N MET A 126 10.24 16.50 9.56
CA MET A 126 9.25 17.57 9.67
C MET A 126 7.78 17.09 9.63
N ASN A 127 7.52 15.82 9.25
CA ASN A 127 6.18 15.28 9.02
C ASN A 127 5.67 14.33 10.14
N GLN A 128 6.21 14.43 11.36
CA GLN A 128 6.01 13.45 12.45
C GLN A 128 4.88 13.78 13.45
N THR A 129 3.91 14.62 13.10
CA THR A 129 3.00 15.24 14.09
C THR A 129 1.70 14.46 14.37
N SER A 130 1.50 13.28 13.77
CA SER A 130 0.27 12.50 13.95
C SER A 130 0.39 11.44 15.06
N THR A 131 -0.66 11.24 15.84
CA THR A 131 -0.75 10.11 16.78
C THR A 131 -0.57 8.78 16.02
N PRO A 132 0.39 7.92 16.42
CA PRO A 132 0.68 6.69 15.72
C PRO A 132 -0.50 5.71 15.83
N TRP A 133 -0.76 4.96 14.75
CA TRP A 133 -1.73 3.88 14.76
C TRP A 133 -1.23 2.69 15.60
N LEU A 134 -2.13 2.02 16.30
CA LEU A 134 -1.80 0.77 17.00
C LEU A 134 -1.71 -0.38 15.99
N VAL A 135 -0.56 -1.04 15.92
CA VAL A 135 -0.29 -2.09 14.93
C VAL A 135 -0.15 -3.43 15.64
N THR A 136 -1.13 -4.30 15.43
CA THR A 136 -1.17 -5.66 15.98
C THR A 136 -0.71 -6.68 14.93
N VAL A 137 -0.47 -7.92 15.35
CA VAL A 137 -0.13 -9.02 14.45
C VAL A 137 -1.31 -9.97 14.36
N ASP A 138 -1.70 -10.37 13.14
CA ASP A 138 -2.76 -11.35 12.97
C ASP A 138 -2.36 -12.70 13.59
N SER A 139 -3.31 -13.31 14.32
CA SER A 139 -3.11 -14.60 14.97
C SER A 139 -3.20 -15.78 14.02
N GLN A 140 -3.70 -15.56 12.80
CA GLN A 140 -3.80 -16.58 11.75
C GLN A 140 -2.80 -16.30 10.61
N ARG A 141 -2.29 -17.37 9.98
CA ARG A 141 -1.40 -17.25 8.82
C ARG A 141 -2.22 -17.15 7.54
N THR A 142 -1.78 -16.32 6.60
CA THR A 142 -2.37 -16.18 5.27
C THR A 142 -1.42 -16.79 4.25
N VAL A 143 -1.90 -17.73 3.43
CA VAL A 143 -1.11 -18.30 2.34
C VAL A 143 -1.01 -17.27 1.20
N PRO A 144 0.20 -16.92 0.72
CA PRO A 144 0.37 -16.05 -0.43
C PRO A 144 -0.36 -16.57 -1.67
N SER A 145 -0.98 -15.67 -2.42
CA SER A 145 -1.71 -15.98 -3.65
C SER A 145 -1.79 -14.75 -4.56
N PRO A 146 -2.26 -14.90 -5.81
CA PRO A 146 -2.56 -13.73 -6.65
C PRO A 146 -3.50 -12.71 -5.97
N PHE A 147 -4.40 -13.15 -5.08
CA PHE A 147 -5.32 -12.29 -4.34
C PHE A 147 -4.66 -11.51 -3.19
N THR A 148 -3.46 -11.90 -2.76
CA THR A 148 -2.66 -11.10 -1.81
C THR A 148 -1.76 -10.12 -2.56
N THR A 149 -1.11 -10.57 -3.65
CA THR A 149 -0.25 -9.73 -4.48
C THR A 149 -1.03 -8.62 -5.21
N HIS A 150 -2.19 -8.94 -5.77
CA HIS A 150 -3.03 -7.99 -6.50
C HIS A 150 -4.22 -7.55 -5.66
N LYS A 151 -4.51 -6.25 -5.68
CA LYS A 151 -5.59 -5.69 -4.89
C LYS A 151 -6.93 -5.97 -5.58
N THR A 152 -7.74 -6.84 -4.99
CA THR A 152 -9.06 -7.24 -5.51
C THR A 152 -10.18 -6.98 -4.51
N THR A 153 -11.42 -7.28 -4.89
CA THR A 153 -12.57 -7.36 -3.97
C THR A 153 -12.65 -8.64 -3.16
N SER A 154 -11.95 -9.71 -3.57
CA SER A 154 -11.80 -10.91 -2.75
C SER A 154 -10.85 -10.60 -1.59
N ARG A 155 -11.43 -10.34 -0.41
CA ARG A 155 -10.71 -9.78 0.74
C ARG A 155 -10.98 -10.49 2.06
N ASP A 156 -11.58 -11.67 2.03
CA ASP A 156 -12.02 -12.39 3.23
C ASP A 156 -10.90 -12.62 4.25
N ASN A 157 -9.70 -12.98 3.80
CA ASN A 157 -8.53 -13.13 4.68
C ASN A 157 -8.22 -11.82 5.45
N TYR A 158 -8.26 -10.68 4.75
CA TYR A 158 -8.03 -9.36 5.36
C TYR A 158 -9.19 -8.92 6.27
N THR A 159 -10.43 -9.19 5.86
CA THR A 159 -11.62 -8.91 6.68
C THR A 159 -11.58 -9.71 7.98
N ALA A 160 -11.27 -11.01 7.90
CA ALA A 160 -11.16 -11.88 9.06
C ALA A 160 -10.01 -11.46 9.98
N ALA A 161 -8.86 -11.04 9.43
CA ALA A 161 -7.75 -10.49 10.23
C ALA A 161 -8.17 -9.26 11.03
N ARG A 162 -8.86 -8.31 10.38
CA ARG A 162 -9.36 -7.10 11.04
C ARG A 162 -10.39 -7.40 12.12
N LEU A 163 -11.28 -8.36 11.89
CA LEU A 163 -12.24 -8.82 12.91
C LEU A 163 -11.54 -9.39 14.14
N ARG A 164 -10.52 -10.25 13.96
CA ARG A 164 -9.72 -10.80 15.07
C ARG A 164 -8.98 -9.71 15.84
N ALA A 165 -8.49 -8.68 15.13
CA ALA A 165 -7.83 -7.52 15.72
C ALA A 165 -8.80 -6.47 16.28
N LYS A 166 -10.12 -6.72 16.27
CA LYS A 166 -11.16 -5.80 16.75
C LYS A 166 -11.17 -4.44 16.03
N ILE A 167 -10.78 -4.41 14.75
CA ILE A 167 -10.75 -3.21 13.91
C ILE A 167 -12.01 -3.15 13.05
N ALA A 168 -12.95 -2.27 13.39
CA ALA A 168 -14.25 -2.19 12.73
C ALA A 168 -14.22 -1.32 11.46
N SER A 169 -13.42 -0.25 11.47
CA SER A 169 -13.42 0.77 10.42
C SER A 169 -12.03 1.00 9.81
N PRO A 170 -11.92 1.24 8.49
CA PRO A 170 -10.67 1.74 7.88
C PRO A 170 -10.23 3.12 8.39
N GLN A 171 -11.06 3.77 9.22
CA GLN A 171 -10.73 5.03 9.89
C GLN A 171 -10.18 4.84 11.31
N ASP A 172 -10.35 3.66 11.91
CA ASP A 172 -9.78 3.37 13.22
C ASP A 172 -8.27 3.58 13.18
N PRO A 173 -7.65 4.21 14.20
CA PRO A 173 -6.20 4.39 14.28
C PRO A 173 -5.51 3.07 14.68
N ALA A 174 -5.84 2.00 13.97
CA ALA A 174 -5.36 0.65 14.22
C ALA A 174 -5.18 -0.12 12.91
N GLU A 175 -4.16 -0.97 12.89
CA GLU A 175 -3.85 -1.86 11.78
C GLU A 175 -3.49 -3.25 12.31
N VAL A 176 -3.68 -4.26 11.46
CA VAL A 176 -3.25 -5.63 11.72
C VAL A 176 -2.31 -6.09 10.62
N LEU A 177 -1.14 -6.59 11.02
CA LEU A 177 -0.14 -7.17 10.14
C LEU A 177 -0.56 -8.58 9.73
N ILE A 178 -0.52 -8.83 8.42
CA ILE A 178 -0.78 -10.13 7.81
C ILE A 178 0.53 -10.90 7.72
N VAL A 179 0.51 -12.18 8.10
CA VAL A 179 1.72 -13.00 8.22
C VAL A 179 1.60 -14.27 7.38
N ASN A 180 2.65 -14.62 6.65
CA ASN A 180 2.69 -15.83 5.85
C ASN A 180 2.98 -17.10 6.70
N PRO A 181 2.88 -18.32 6.14
CA PRO A 181 3.13 -19.56 6.89
C PRO A 181 4.56 -19.70 7.45
N HIS A 182 5.54 -18.99 6.88
CA HIS A 182 6.91 -18.96 7.38
C HIS A 182 7.11 -18.00 8.56
N GLY A 183 6.06 -17.30 8.99
CA GLY A 183 6.14 -16.32 10.08
C GLY A 183 6.68 -14.96 9.65
N GLU A 184 6.80 -14.71 8.34
CA GLU A 184 7.22 -13.41 7.79
C GLU A 184 6.01 -12.49 7.64
N ILE A 185 6.19 -11.21 8.01
CA ILE A 185 5.23 -10.15 7.76
C ILE A 185 5.10 -9.96 6.24
N MET A 186 3.86 -9.95 5.74
CA MET A 186 3.54 -9.70 4.34
C MET A 186 3.27 -8.22 4.10
N GLU A 187 2.31 -7.68 4.85
CA GLU A 187 1.76 -6.33 4.75
C GLU A 187 0.83 -6.06 5.95
N GLY A 188 0.18 -4.89 6.00
CA GLY A 188 -0.99 -4.65 6.86
C GLY A 188 -2.29 -4.92 6.12
N SER A 189 -3.44 -4.98 6.83
CA SER A 189 -4.72 -5.28 6.19
C SER A 189 -5.11 -4.29 5.09
N ILE A 190 -4.72 -3.02 5.23
CA ILE A 190 -4.95 -1.96 4.25
C ILE A 190 -3.71 -1.09 3.98
N THR A 191 -2.52 -1.53 4.40
CA THR A 191 -1.28 -0.74 4.38
C THR A 191 -0.06 -1.55 3.99
N THR A 192 0.96 -0.86 3.47
CA THR A 192 2.34 -1.37 3.44
C THR A 192 3.07 -0.92 4.71
N PRO A 193 3.67 -1.84 5.48
CA PRO A 193 4.48 -1.51 6.64
C PRO A 193 5.95 -1.30 6.30
N TYR A 194 6.62 -0.45 7.08
CA TYR A 194 8.06 -0.23 7.04
C TYR A 194 8.61 -0.24 8.46
N PHE A 195 9.67 -1.00 8.67
CA PHE A 195 10.27 -1.23 9.98
C PHE A 195 11.71 -0.75 9.99
N ARG A 196 12.27 -0.51 11.17
CA ARG A 196 13.70 -0.22 11.30
C ARG A 196 14.51 -1.42 10.84
N ARG A 197 15.53 -1.17 10.02
CA ARG A 197 16.48 -2.20 9.59
C ARG A 197 17.10 -2.88 10.81
N ARG A 198 17.04 -4.22 10.84
CA ARG A 198 17.77 -5.02 11.83
C ARG A 198 19.23 -5.14 11.37
N ARG A 199 20.19 -4.71 12.19
CA ARG A 199 21.62 -4.92 11.89
C ARG A 199 21.92 -6.41 11.99
N SER A 200 22.57 -6.98 10.98
CA SER A 200 23.06 -8.36 11.05
C SER A 200 24.03 -8.48 12.24
N ALA A 201 23.71 -9.35 13.20
CA ALA A 201 24.54 -9.63 14.37
C ALA A 201 25.74 -10.53 14.02
N SER A 202 26.39 -10.30 12.86
CA SER A 202 27.60 -11.03 12.50
C SER A 202 28.78 -10.47 13.32
N PRO A 203 29.33 -11.21 14.30
CA PRO A 203 30.30 -10.66 15.26
C PRO A 203 31.72 -10.48 14.68
N GLN A 204 31.92 -10.65 13.36
CA GLN A 204 33.24 -10.90 12.78
C GLN A 204 33.67 -9.99 11.64
N VAL A 205 33.01 -8.85 11.44
CA VAL A 205 33.56 -7.81 10.56
C VAL A 205 33.61 -6.49 11.33
N LYS A 206 34.80 -6.19 11.87
CA LYS A 206 35.14 -4.85 12.35
C LYS A 206 35.51 -3.97 11.14
N ILE A 207 34.68 -2.94 10.92
CA ILE A 207 34.95 -1.56 10.44
C ILE A 207 35.72 -1.48 9.09
N ASP A 208 35.11 -1.10 7.96
CA ASP A 208 35.11 0.29 7.46
C ASP A 208 34.08 0.54 6.33
N GLN A 209 32.90 -0.07 6.38
CA GLN A 209 31.76 0.39 5.58
C GLN A 209 30.56 0.53 6.50
N GLU A 210 30.15 1.78 6.73
CA GLU A 210 28.78 2.06 7.17
C GLU A 210 27.85 1.19 6.31
N ASP A 211 27.00 0.40 6.95
CA ASP A 211 25.93 -0.35 6.29
C ASP A 211 24.98 0.69 5.65
N ALA A 212 25.38 1.20 4.47
CA ALA A 212 24.95 2.46 3.87
C ALA A 212 23.58 2.38 3.16
N GLY A 213 22.76 1.41 3.56
CA GLY A 213 21.42 1.31 3.02
C GLY A 213 20.38 2.06 3.86
N PRO A 214 19.15 2.20 3.33
CA PRO A 214 18.09 2.92 4.03
C PRO A 214 17.81 2.38 5.42
N ALA A 215 17.57 3.28 6.38
CA ALA A 215 17.25 2.92 7.76
C ALA A 215 15.91 2.18 7.90
N TRP A 216 15.05 2.27 6.89
CA TRP A 216 13.76 1.60 6.82
C TRP A 216 13.79 0.43 5.84
N VAL A 217 13.07 -0.62 6.18
CA VAL A 217 12.89 -1.80 5.35
C VAL A 217 11.41 -2.16 5.22
N THR A 218 11.02 -2.72 4.10
CA THR A 218 9.66 -3.24 3.86
C THR A 218 9.73 -4.69 3.41
N PRO A 219 8.75 -5.56 3.75
CA PRO A 219 8.76 -6.93 3.29
C PRO A 219 8.85 -7.06 1.76
N PRO A 220 9.65 -8.01 1.23
CA PRO A 220 9.73 -8.28 -0.20
C PRO A 220 8.42 -8.87 -0.73
N LEU A 221 8.16 -8.74 -2.04
CA LEU A 221 7.00 -9.39 -2.66
C LEU A 221 7.03 -10.91 -2.52
N SER A 222 8.21 -11.52 -2.36
CA SER A 222 8.37 -12.95 -2.10
C SER A 222 7.76 -13.40 -0.77
N SER A 223 7.58 -12.51 0.21
CA SER A 223 6.83 -12.82 1.44
C SER A 223 5.32 -12.94 1.17
N GLY A 224 4.82 -12.42 0.04
CA GLY A 224 3.46 -12.64 -0.46
C GLY A 224 2.50 -11.45 -0.34
N GLY A 225 2.97 -10.30 0.13
CA GLY A 225 2.14 -9.10 0.29
C GLY A 225 1.77 -8.42 -1.04
N ASN A 226 0.92 -7.40 -0.94
CA ASN A 226 0.47 -6.62 -2.09
C ASN A 226 1.58 -5.79 -2.76
N ALA A 227 1.53 -5.67 -4.08
CA ALA A 227 2.34 -4.73 -4.85
C ALA A 227 1.81 -3.28 -4.69
N GLY A 228 1.96 -2.73 -3.48
CA GLY A 228 1.46 -1.40 -3.11
C GLY A 228 2.09 -0.26 -3.92
N THR A 229 1.29 0.76 -4.25
CA THR A 229 1.76 1.93 -5.03
C THR A 229 2.69 2.82 -4.21
N THR A 230 2.36 3.08 -2.95
CA THR A 230 3.24 3.78 -2.01
C THR A 230 4.50 2.99 -1.67
N ARG A 231 4.41 1.66 -1.59
CA ARG A 231 5.57 0.76 -1.48
C ARG A 231 6.54 0.94 -2.65
N ARG A 232 6.02 0.89 -3.88
CA ARG A 232 6.82 1.12 -5.10
C ARG A 232 7.47 2.51 -5.08
N TYR A 233 6.73 3.52 -4.67
CA TYR A 233 7.23 4.89 -4.53
C TYR A 233 8.37 4.98 -3.50
N ALA A 234 8.19 4.41 -2.31
CA ALA A 234 9.19 4.38 -1.25
C ALA A 234 10.50 3.68 -1.67
N LEU A 235 10.38 2.53 -2.36
CA LEU A 235 11.54 1.80 -2.89
C LEU A 235 12.25 2.59 -3.99
N ALA A 236 11.50 3.12 -4.97
CA ALA A 236 12.06 3.86 -6.11
C ALA A 236 12.81 5.14 -5.70
N ARG A 237 12.45 5.72 -4.54
CA ARG A 237 13.07 6.93 -4.00
C ARG A 237 14.09 6.66 -2.90
N GLY A 238 14.44 5.40 -2.65
CA GLY A 238 15.45 5.03 -1.66
C GLY A 238 15.06 5.30 -0.20
N PHE A 239 13.78 5.52 0.09
CA PHE A 239 13.31 5.65 1.48
C PHE A 239 13.48 4.34 2.26
N CYS A 240 13.29 3.22 1.57
CA CYS A 240 13.43 1.89 2.16
C CYS A 240 14.11 0.91 1.18
N SER A 241 14.55 -0.23 1.71
CA SER A 241 14.95 -1.40 0.92
C SER A 241 14.07 -2.60 1.27
N GLU A 242 14.07 -3.63 0.43
CA GLU A 242 13.38 -4.89 0.75
C GLU A 242 14.17 -5.70 1.77
N GLN A 243 13.50 -6.21 2.80
CA GLN A 243 14.05 -7.18 3.76
C GLN A 243 12.90 -8.00 4.35
N ALA A 244 13.05 -9.32 4.42
CA ALA A 244 12.09 -10.17 5.12
C ALA A 244 12.16 -9.88 6.63
N ILE A 245 11.00 -9.77 7.26
CA ILE A 245 10.87 -9.44 8.68
C ILE A 245 9.91 -10.44 9.26
N THR A 246 10.33 -11.16 10.29
CA THR A 246 9.52 -12.15 10.98
C THR A 246 8.81 -11.55 12.17
N VAL A 247 7.71 -12.18 12.60
CA VAL A 247 7.01 -11.80 13.84
C VAL A 247 7.95 -11.85 15.06
N ALA A 248 8.89 -12.79 15.08
CA ALA A 248 9.85 -12.95 16.18
C ALA A 248 10.86 -11.79 16.27
N GLU A 249 11.06 -11.05 15.19
CA GLU A 249 11.94 -9.88 15.17
C GLU A 249 11.22 -8.61 15.62
N LEU A 250 9.90 -8.60 15.76
CA LEU A 250 9.15 -7.43 16.21
C LEU A 250 9.41 -7.15 17.70
N ILE A 251 9.48 -5.88 18.04
CA ILE A 251 9.68 -5.37 19.40
C ILE A 251 8.41 -4.63 19.82
N ASP A 252 7.84 -5.03 20.95
CA ASP A 252 6.66 -4.36 21.51
C ASP A 252 6.95 -2.87 21.75
N GLY A 253 6.05 -2.01 21.26
CA GLY A 253 6.16 -0.57 21.34
C GLY A 253 7.10 0.10 20.34
N GLU A 254 7.75 -0.63 19.43
CA GLU A 254 8.61 0.00 18.42
C GLU A 254 7.80 0.77 17.37
N GLU A 255 8.43 1.81 16.82
CA GLU A 255 7.85 2.62 15.75
C GLU A 255 7.99 1.93 14.39
N CYS A 256 6.96 2.10 13.58
CA CYS A 256 6.96 1.75 12.17
C CYS A 256 6.32 2.86 11.35
N TRP A 257 6.56 2.84 10.04
CA TRP A 257 5.71 3.58 9.10
C TRP A 257 4.69 2.64 8.49
N LEU A 258 3.52 3.20 8.18
CA LEU A 258 2.50 2.58 7.37
C LEU A 258 2.25 3.49 6.16
N SER A 259 1.85 2.90 5.04
CA SER A 259 1.42 3.70 3.90
C SER A 259 0.31 3.05 3.09
N ASN A 260 -0.48 3.88 2.41
CA ASN A 260 -1.35 3.44 1.33
C ASN A 260 -1.68 4.60 0.37
N GLY A 261 -2.30 4.28 -0.77
CA GLY A 261 -2.63 5.27 -1.80
C GLY A 261 -3.65 6.34 -1.39
N VAL A 262 -4.29 6.24 -0.22
CA VAL A 262 -5.29 7.21 0.24
C VAL A 262 -4.72 8.17 1.29
N ARG A 263 -3.91 7.65 2.22
CA ARG A 263 -3.37 8.42 3.35
C ARG A 263 -1.91 8.81 3.17
N GLY A 264 -1.24 8.36 2.12
CA GLY A 264 0.20 8.51 1.99
C GLY A 264 0.89 7.71 3.10
N PHE A 265 1.84 8.33 3.81
CA PHE A 265 2.63 7.75 4.88
C PHE A 265 2.23 8.32 6.25
N PHE A 266 2.12 7.44 7.24
CA PHE A 266 1.76 7.79 8.62
C PHE A 266 2.41 6.82 9.61
N GLN A 267 2.53 7.24 10.86
CA GLN A 267 3.22 6.45 11.88
C GLN A 267 2.34 5.34 12.44
N GLY A 268 2.98 4.23 12.79
CA GLY A 268 2.39 3.14 13.56
C GLY A 268 3.29 2.76 14.73
N LYS A 269 2.72 2.09 15.73
CA LYS A 269 3.42 1.56 16.89
C LYS A 269 3.03 0.11 17.11
N ILE A 270 4.01 -0.77 17.18
CA ILE A 270 3.80 -2.21 17.33
C ILE A 270 3.23 -2.51 18.72
N LEU A 271 2.21 -3.36 18.78
CA LEU A 271 1.58 -3.84 20.00
C LEU A 271 1.52 -5.38 19.96
N LEU A 272 2.43 -6.02 20.69
CA LEU A 272 2.53 -7.49 20.78
C LEU A 272 1.81 -8.05 22.01
N LYS A 273 1.59 -7.22 23.03
CA LYS A 273 0.86 -7.60 24.26
C LYS A 273 -0.44 -6.81 24.31
N GLU A 274 -1.56 -7.45 24.62
CA GLU A 274 -2.76 -6.69 24.97
C GLU A 274 -2.43 -5.81 26.19
N PRO A 275 -2.90 -4.54 26.23
CA PRO A 275 -2.77 -3.72 27.42
C PRO A 275 -3.34 -4.50 28.60
N LYS A 276 -2.59 -4.59 29.70
CA LYS A 276 -3.14 -5.17 30.93
C LYS A 276 -4.38 -4.32 31.31
N SER A 277 -5.55 -4.95 31.27
CA SER A 277 -6.80 -4.41 31.81
C SER A 277 -6.67 -4.03 33.28
#